data_AF-A0A847ECL0-F1
#
_entry.id   AF-A0A847ECL0-F1
#
_cell.length_a   1.000
_cell.length_b   1.000
_cell.length_c   1.000
_cell.angle_alpha   90.00
_cell.angle_beta   90.00
_cell.angle_gamma   90.00
#
_symmetry.space_group_name_H-M   'P 1'
#
loop_
_entity.id
_entity.type
_entity.pdbx_description
1 polymer ?
#
loop_
_entity_poly.entity_id
_entity_poly.type
_entity_poly.pdbx_seq_one_letter_code
_entity_poly.pdbx_strand_id
1 'polypeptide(L)'
;MNPLTFIRKLNETDPEMARREYITRNLLFFSFSITFSFSLITFILYLLGKMPFDTLLILVILSILLFGAMLLTKAGFWRAAGIILPLLMYIPAVNANYIGGIDAPGNFMYAILIMFVAFIYGPRKMWIALAICLATYLGLAWVISIGYIKPFRTAEVVFVNRVVLIVGFLVSISVMIWLLARSYESEIRVRIQAEGQLNRKNEELGLLNEALRENELRIKSISDNLPLGMIYQIMKKVDGTRQFTYVSDSVKRLHGATPEEVMADANLIYGNVYEDDIALLM
;
A
#
# COMPACT_ATOMS: atom_id res chain seq x y z
N MET A 1 10.14 -20.94 27.08
CA MET A 1 9.03 -20.44 26.22
C MET A 1 8.48 -19.19 26.87
N ASN A 2 8.64 -18.03 26.23
CA ASN A 2 8.19 -16.74 26.76
C ASN A 2 6.70 -16.55 26.43
N PRO A 3 5.79 -16.32 27.40
CA PRO A 3 4.34 -16.27 27.18
C PRO A 3 3.84 -15.07 26.33
N LEU A 4 4.74 -14.19 25.89
CA LEU A 4 4.42 -12.99 25.10
C LEU A 4 4.37 -13.22 23.58
N THR A 5 4.66 -14.42 23.08
CA THR A 5 4.67 -14.70 21.62
C THR A 5 3.28 -14.90 21.01
N PHE A 6 2.21 -14.89 21.79
CA PHE A 6 0.85 -15.21 21.32
C PHE A 6 0.13 -14.04 20.60
N ILE A 7 0.66 -12.81 20.64
CA ILE A 7 0.05 -11.63 19.97
C ILE A 7 0.65 -11.39 18.56
N ARG A 8 1.12 -12.45 17.88
CA ARG A 8 1.80 -12.32 16.57
C ARG A 8 1.06 -12.94 15.38
N LYS A 9 -0.25 -13.18 15.45
CA LYS A 9 -1.02 -13.56 14.24
C LYS A 9 -2.35 -12.86 14.14
N LEU A 10 -2.45 -11.97 13.15
CA LEU A 10 -3.60 -11.77 12.26
C LEU A 10 -3.09 -10.97 11.04
N ASN A 11 -2.92 -11.67 9.90
CA ASN A 11 -2.87 -11.19 8.51
C ASN A 11 -2.48 -9.73 8.23
N GLU A 12 -1.26 -9.32 8.55
CA GLU A 12 -0.63 -8.11 8.00
C GLU A 12 0.79 -8.50 7.56
N THR A 13 1.13 -8.29 6.29
CA THR A 13 2.47 -8.59 5.76
C THR A 13 3.50 -7.72 6.48
N ASP A 14 4.68 -8.27 6.77
CA ASP A 14 5.82 -7.57 7.40
C ASP A 14 6.03 -6.10 6.91
N PRO A 15 5.93 -5.80 5.59
CA PRO A 15 6.02 -4.41 5.08
C PRO A 15 4.88 -3.47 5.52
N GLU A 16 3.63 -3.93 5.65
CA GLU A 16 2.54 -3.06 6.13
C GLU A 16 2.74 -2.68 7.60
N MET A 17 3.25 -3.61 8.40
CA MET A 17 3.50 -3.39 9.82
C MET A 17 4.62 -2.39 10.04
N ALA A 18 5.74 -2.55 9.33
CA ALA A 18 6.86 -1.61 9.36
C ALA A 18 6.44 -0.21 8.90
N ARG A 19 5.57 -0.12 7.88
CA ARG A 19 5.02 1.15 7.42
C ARG A 19 4.18 1.83 8.50
N ARG A 20 3.27 1.12 9.16
CA ARG A 20 2.40 1.70 10.21
C ARG A 20 3.20 2.16 11.42
N GLU A 21 4.24 1.42 11.79
CA GLU A 21 5.17 1.84 12.84
C GLU A 21 5.89 3.13 12.45
N TYR A 22 6.42 3.21 11.24
CA TYR A 22 7.06 4.42 10.70
C TYR A 22 6.11 5.63 10.71
N ILE A 23 4.88 5.45 10.23
CA ILE A 23 3.85 6.50 10.24
C ILE A 23 3.57 6.95 11.68
N THR A 24 3.33 6.00 12.59
CA THR A 24 3.02 6.31 14.01
C THR A 24 4.15 7.13 14.66
N ARG A 25 5.40 6.75 14.40
CA ARG A 25 6.58 7.47 14.93
C ARG A 25 6.70 8.89 14.38
N ASN A 26 6.49 9.06 13.07
CA ASN A 26 6.51 10.39 12.46
C ASN A 26 5.36 11.26 12.98
N LEU A 27 4.14 10.71 13.06
CA LEU A 27 2.98 11.43 13.59
C LEU A 27 3.24 11.93 15.01
N LEU A 28 3.77 11.07 15.88
CA LEU A 28 4.12 11.43 17.24
C LEU A 28 5.18 12.55 17.29
N PHE A 29 6.23 12.44 16.48
CA PHE A 29 7.27 13.45 16.40
C PHE A 29 6.72 14.83 16.00
N PHE A 30 6.00 14.90 14.88
CA PHE A 30 5.43 16.18 14.41
C PHE A 30 4.38 16.73 15.40
N SER A 31 3.54 15.88 15.98
CA SER A 31 2.55 16.29 16.97
C SER A 31 3.21 16.85 18.23
N PHE A 32 4.27 16.20 18.71
CA PHE A 32 5.07 16.70 19.83
C PHE A 32 5.71 18.04 19.49
N SER A 33 6.41 18.15 18.36
CA SER A 33 7.08 19.39 17.96
C SER A 33 6.09 20.57 17.89
N ILE A 34 4.92 20.37 17.28
CA ILE A 34 3.91 21.42 17.19
C ILE A 34 3.37 21.76 18.58
N THR A 35 2.92 20.77 19.35
CA THR A 35 2.34 21.00 20.69
C THR A 35 3.33 21.69 21.61
N PHE A 36 4.61 21.28 21.57
CA PHE A 36 5.68 21.88 22.34
C PHE A 36 5.91 23.34 21.94
N SER A 37 6.01 23.65 20.63
CA SER A 37 6.12 25.03 20.15
C SER A 37 4.93 25.90 20.59
N PHE A 38 3.70 25.38 20.53
CA PHE A 38 2.51 26.09 21.01
C PHE A 38 2.49 26.25 22.53
N SER A 39 3.06 25.31 23.28
CA SER A 39 3.19 25.44 24.74
C SER A 39 4.14 26.58 25.11
N LEU A 40 5.22 26.82 24.35
CA LEU A 40 6.14 27.94 24.57
C LEU A 40 5.46 29.29 24.25
N ILE A 41 4.73 29.37 23.14
CA ILE A 41 3.95 30.57 22.78
C ILE A 41 2.92 30.87 23.87
N THR A 42 2.19 29.84 24.31
CA THR A 42 1.18 29.93 25.37
C THR A 42 1.79 30.34 26.71
N PHE A 43 2.99 29.85 27.03
CA PHE A 43 3.71 30.25 28.24
C PHE A 43 4.04 31.75 28.24
N ILE A 44 4.52 32.28 27.12
CA ILE A 44 4.78 33.71 26.97
C ILE A 44 3.48 34.51 27.13
N LEU A 45 2.38 34.09 26.47
CA LEU A 45 1.09 34.77 26.57
C LEU A 45 0.48 34.70 27.98
N TYR A 46 0.74 33.62 28.71
CA TYR A 46 0.37 33.49 30.12
C TYR A 46 1.12 34.51 30.99
N LEU A 47 2.43 34.69 30.80
CA LEU A 47 3.21 35.71 31.52
C LEU A 47 2.71 37.13 31.23
N LEU A 48 2.15 37.37 30.05
CA LEU A 48 1.54 38.65 29.66
C LEU A 48 0.09 38.81 30.18
N GLY A 49 -0.44 37.85 30.94
CA GLY A 49 -1.81 37.88 31.46
C GLY A 49 -2.89 37.73 30.37
N LYS A 50 -2.52 37.30 29.16
CA LYS A 50 -3.41 37.16 28.00
C LYS A 50 -3.96 35.74 27.81
N MET A 51 -3.51 34.79 28.63
CA MET A 51 -3.87 33.38 28.51
C MET A 51 -4.15 32.76 29.87
N PRO A 52 -5.19 31.90 30.01
CA PRO A 52 -5.50 31.29 31.29
C PRO A 52 -4.53 30.14 31.61
N PHE A 53 -4.25 29.93 32.89
CA PHE A 53 -3.27 28.97 33.38
C PHE A 53 -3.59 27.53 32.98
N ASP A 54 -4.86 27.16 32.91
CA ASP A 54 -5.27 25.79 32.60
C ASP A 54 -5.01 25.41 31.15
N THR A 55 -5.11 26.33 30.17
CA THR A 55 -4.70 26.02 28.79
C THR A 55 -3.20 25.71 28.72
N LEU A 56 -2.38 26.51 29.42
CA LEU A 56 -0.95 26.26 29.52
C LEU A 56 -0.68 24.88 30.14
N LEU A 57 -1.34 24.57 31.24
CA LEU A 57 -1.21 23.29 31.93
C LEU A 57 -1.57 22.12 31.02
N ILE A 58 -2.68 22.21 30.27
CA ILE A 58 -3.11 21.18 29.32
C ILE A 58 -2.04 20.99 28.23
N LEU A 59 -1.53 22.05 27.61
CA LEU A 59 -0.53 21.93 26.54
C LEU A 59 0.80 21.36 27.04
N VAL A 60 1.21 21.69 28.26
CA VAL A 60 2.41 21.12 28.89
C VAL A 60 2.21 19.63 29.17
N ILE A 61 1.08 19.25 29.77
CA ILE A 61 0.74 17.83 30.02
C ILE A 61 0.69 17.06 28.70
N LEU A 62 0.03 17.60 27.67
CA LEU A 62 -0.02 16.99 26.34
C LEU A 62 1.37 16.81 25.75
N SER A 63 2.27 17.80 25.90
CA SER A 63 3.65 17.70 25.44
C SER A 63 4.41 16.58 26.15
N ILE A 64 4.24 16.44 27.47
CA ILE A 64 4.85 15.36 28.27
C ILE A 64 4.31 13.99 27.83
N LEU A 65 2.99 13.86 27.65
CA LEU A 65 2.36 12.60 27.23
C LEU A 65 2.78 12.20 25.81
N LEU A 66 2.87 13.15 24.89
CA LEU A 66 3.38 12.92 23.53
C LEU A 66 4.85 12.49 23.55
N PHE A 67 5.68 13.12 24.38
CA PHE A 67 7.07 12.70 24.56
C PHE A 67 7.17 11.28 25.13
N GLY A 68 6.36 10.95 26.14
CA GLY A 68 6.27 9.59 26.69
C GLY A 68 5.82 8.57 25.64
N ALA A 69 4.85 8.91 24.80
CA ALA A 69 4.42 8.07 23.69
C ALA A 69 5.53 7.88 22.64
N MET A 70 6.35 8.90 22.36
CA MET A 70 7.55 8.75 21.53
C MET A 70 8.56 7.77 22.14
N LEU A 71 8.79 7.83 23.46
CA LEU A 71 9.67 6.87 24.13
C LEU A 71 9.11 5.43 24.06
N LEU A 72 7.79 5.27 24.23
CA LEU A 72 7.11 3.97 24.07
C LEU A 72 7.28 3.39 22.67
N THR A 73 7.22 4.22 21.61
CA THR A 73 7.51 3.73 20.24
C THR A 73 8.96 3.23 20.11
N LYS A 74 9.93 3.95 20.68
CA LYS A 74 11.34 3.51 20.66
C LYS A 74 11.56 2.20 21.45
N ALA A 75 10.75 1.95 22.46
CA ALA A 75 10.75 0.72 23.24
C ALA A 75 10.02 -0.46 22.53
N GLY A 76 9.50 -0.27 21.32
CA GLY A 76 8.82 -1.30 20.54
C GLY A 76 7.30 -1.40 20.77
N PHE A 77 6.73 -0.61 21.68
CA PHE A 77 5.29 -0.60 21.99
C PHE A 77 4.50 0.37 21.11
N TRP A 78 4.78 0.38 19.80
CA TRP A 78 4.20 1.37 18.88
C TRP A 78 2.68 1.29 18.74
N ARG A 79 2.07 0.10 18.88
CA ARG A 79 0.62 -0.08 18.83
C ARG A 79 -0.09 0.64 19.99
N ALA A 80 0.48 0.51 21.20
CA ALA A 80 -0.03 1.18 22.39
C ALA A 80 0.16 2.70 22.25
N ALA A 81 1.35 3.14 21.81
CA ALA A 81 1.62 4.55 21.55
C ALA A 81 0.68 5.17 20.50
N GLY A 82 0.29 4.40 19.48
CA GLY A 82 -0.67 4.81 18.46
C GLY A 82 -2.09 5.07 19.00
N ILE A 83 -2.51 4.39 20.07
CA ILE A 83 -3.81 4.61 20.72
C ILE A 83 -3.80 5.90 21.55
N ILE A 84 -2.65 6.25 22.11
CA ILE A 84 -2.49 7.45 22.92
C ILE A 84 -2.82 8.70 22.09
N LEU A 85 -2.40 8.78 20.83
CA LEU A 85 -2.62 9.95 19.98
C LEU A 85 -4.11 10.34 19.82
N PRO A 86 -5.00 9.45 19.35
CA PRO A 86 -6.43 9.75 19.28
C PRO A 86 -7.04 10.12 20.62
N LEU A 87 -6.63 9.47 21.72
CA LEU A 87 -7.15 9.76 23.07
C LEU A 87 -6.73 11.15 23.55
N LEU A 88 -5.49 11.55 23.30
CA LEU A 88 -4.97 12.89 23.61
C LEU A 88 -5.65 14.00 22.82
N MET A 89 -6.30 13.68 21.69
CA MET A 89 -7.15 14.61 20.96
C MET A 89 -8.59 14.57 21.48
N TYR A 90 -9.13 13.39 21.76
CA TYR A 90 -10.53 13.21 22.13
C TYR A 90 -10.89 13.88 23.45
N ILE A 91 -10.14 13.58 24.51
CA ILE A 91 -10.48 14.03 25.87
C ILE A 91 -10.45 15.56 25.97
N PRO A 92 -9.38 16.25 25.50
CA PRO A 92 -9.38 17.70 25.48
C PRO A 92 -10.43 18.31 24.53
N ALA A 93 -10.78 17.66 23.42
CA ALA A 93 -11.83 18.13 22.52
C ALA A 93 -13.19 18.21 23.23
N VAL A 94 -13.55 17.14 23.96
CA VAL A 94 -14.79 17.08 24.73
C VAL A 94 -14.78 18.15 25.83
N ASN A 95 -13.68 18.27 26.57
CA ASN A 95 -13.55 19.27 27.62
C ASN A 95 -13.67 20.71 27.05
N ALA A 96 -12.99 20.99 25.94
CA ALA A 96 -13.02 22.30 25.30
C ALA A 96 -14.44 22.68 24.83
N ASN A 97 -15.21 21.75 24.26
CA ASN A 97 -16.59 21.98 23.87
C ASN A 97 -17.55 22.08 25.07
N TYR A 98 -17.28 21.35 26.15
CA TYR A 98 -18.06 21.46 27.38
C TYR A 98 -17.96 22.85 28.02
N ILE A 99 -16.74 23.40 28.13
CA ILE A 99 -16.52 24.72 28.75
C ILE A 99 -16.74 25.89 27.80
N GLY A 100 -16.42 25.70 26.51
CA GLY A 100 -16.40 26.74 25.49
C GLY A 100 -17.64 26.77 24.61
N GLY A 101 -18.47 25.72 24.64
CA GLY A 101 -19.66 25.61 23.80
C GLY A 101 -19.38 25.05 22.42
N ILE A 102 -20.40 25.05 21.56
CA ILE A 102 -20.35 24.48 20.20
C ILE A 102 -19.40 25.22 19.25
N ASP A 103 -19.06 26.46 19.57
CA ASP A 103 -18.15 27.31 18.81
C ASP A 103 -16.70 27.23 19.33
N ALA A 104 -16.43 26.34 20.28
CA ALA A 104 -15.12 26.17 20.86
C ALA A 104 -14.10 25.63 19.82
N PRO A 105 -12.82 26.03 19.93
CA PRO A 105 -11.74 25.47 19.10
C PRO A 105 -11.58 23.95 19.19
N GLY A 106 -12.14 23.30 20.21
CA GLY A 106 -12.09 21.85 20.40
C GLY A 106 -12.62 21.04 19.21
N ASN A 107 -13.48 21.62 18.39
CA ASN A 107 -14.00 20.97 17.17
C ASN A 107 -12.90 20.52 16.21
N PHE A 108 -11.81 21.29 16.10
CA PHE A 108 -10.69 20.92 15.23
C PHE A 108 -9.91 19.70 15.76
N MET A 109 -9.92 19.47 17.07
CA MET A 109 -9.29 18.28 17.67
C MET A 109 -10.03 17.00 17.26
N TYR A 110 -11.36 17.03 17.02
CA TYR A 110 -12.07 15.89 16.44
C TYR A 110 -11.61 15.59 15.02
N ALA A 111 -11.42 16.62 14.19
CA ALA A 111 -10.89 16.42 12.83
C ALA A 111 -9.48 15.81 12.85
N ILE A 112 -8.61 16.31 13.74
CA ILE A 112 -7.24 15.77 13.92
C ILE A 112 -7.28 14.32 14.41
N LEU A 113 -8.15 13.99 15.37
CA LEU A 113 -8.37 12.63 15.84
C LEU A 113 -8.76 11.68 14.70
N ILE A 114 -9.75 12.08 13.91
CA ILE A 114 -10.26 11.28 12.79
C ILE A 114 -9.12 11.01 11.79
N MET A 115 -8.32 12.03 11.48
CA MET A 115 -7.12 11.85 10.67
C MET A 115 -6.16 10.86 11.32
N PHE A 116 -5.78 11.01 12.59
CA PHE A 116 -4.89 10.07 13.26
C PHE A 116 -5.36 8.62 13.16
N VAL A 117 -6.66 8.39 13.35
CA VAL A 117 -7.23 7.04 13.21
C VAL A 117 -7.10 6.53 11.77
N ALA A 118 -7.35 7.38 10.77
CA ALA A 118 -7.19 7.02 9.36
C ALA A 118 -5.74 6.62 9.02
N PHE A 119 -4.75 7.35 9.55
CA PHE A 119 -3.34 7.05 9.31
C PHE A 119 -2.84 5.81 10.02
N ILE A 120 -3.17 5.66 11.30
CA ILE A 120 -2.59 4.60 12.15
C ILE A 120 -3.31 3.27 11.90
N TYR A 121 -4.64 3.31 11.75
CA TYR A 121 -5.47 2.11 11.70
C TYR A 121 -6.12 1.89 10.34
N GLY A 122 -6.03 2.86 9.43
CA GLY A 122 -6.55 2.78 8.07
C GLY A 122 -7.89 3.49 7.87
N PRO A 123 -8.25 3.78 6.61
CA PRO A 123 -9.39 4.63 6.26
C PRO A 123 -10.75 4.03 6.64
N ARG A 124 -10.86 2.70 6.75
CA ARG A 124 -12.13 2.07 7.18
C ARG A 124 -12.46 2.35 8.64
N LYS A 125 -11.45 2.34 9.52
CA LYS A 125 -11.62 2.57 10.96
C LYS A 125 -11.85 4.05 11.29
N MET A 126 -11.47 4.96 10.38
CA MET A 126 -11.79 6.38 10.45
C MET A 126 -13.30 6.64 10.61
N TRP A 127 -14.15 5.86 9.93
CA TRP A 127 -15.61 6.02 10.02
C TRP A 127 -16.16 5.75 11.41
N ILE A 128 -15.55 4.82 12.16
CA ILE A 128 -15.91 4.56 13.55
C ILE A 128 -15.55 5.77 14.42
N ALA A 129 -14.34 6.32 14.23
CA ALA A 129 -13.92 7.53 14.93
C ALA A 129 -14.81 8.74 14.61
N LEU A 130 -15.19 8.91 13.34
CA LEU A 130 -16.14 9.93 12.92
C LEU A 130 -17.49 9.77 13.62
N ALA A 131 -18.05 8.56 13.65
CA ALA A 131 -19.31 8.28 14.32
C ALA A 131 -19.26 8.62 15.82
N ILE A 132 -18.17 8.26 16.51
CA ILE A 132 -17.96 8.61 17.92
C ILE A 132 -17.88 10.14 18.09
N CYS A 133 -17.07 10.83 17.29
CA CYS A 133 -16.94 12.28 17.36
C CYS A 133 -18.26 13.00 17.08
N LEU A 134 -19.03 12.57 16.08
CA LEU A 134 -20.33 13.13 15.75
C LEU A 134 -21.34 12.90 16.88
N ALA A 135 -21.43 11.68 17.41
CA ALA A 135 -22.33 11.37 18.52
C ALA A 135 -22.02 12.25 19.73
N THR A 136 -20.75 12.44 20.06
CA THR A 136 -20.33 13.29 21.19
C THR A 136 -20.59 14.77 20.93
N TYR A 137 -20.28 15.27 19.73
CA TYR A 137 -20.55 16.66 19.36
C TYR A 137 -22.05 16.98 19.38
N LEU A 138 -22.87 16.13 18.75
CA LEU A 138 -24.32 16.29 18.72
C LEU A 138 -24.94 16.16 20.11
N GLY A 139 -24.44 15.21 20.93
CA GLY A 139 -24.86 15.06 22.31
C GLY A 139 -24.59 16.32 23.14
N LEU A 140 -23.38 16.88 23.06
CA LEU A 140 -23.05 18.14 23.73
C LEU A 140 -23.91 19.31 23.21
N ALA A 141 -24.08 19.42 21.89
CA ALA A 141 -24.91 20.47 21.28
C ALA A 141 -26.37 20.38 21.75
N TRP A 142 -26.92 19.17 21.88
CA TRP A 142 -28.27 18.95 22.38
C TRP A 142 -28.40 19.32 23.86
N VAL A 143 -27.45 18.91 24.71
CA VAL A 143 -27.47 19.25 26.15
C VAL A 143 -27.28 20.75 26.39
N ILE A 144 -26.50 21.43 25.54
CA ILE A 144 -26.35 22.89 25.58
C ILE A 144 -27.62 23.59 25.09
N SER A 145 -28.29 23.09 24.05
CA SER A 145 -29.48 23.74 23.49
C SER A 145 -30.67 23.72 24.45
N ILE A 146 -30.80 22.67 25.27
CA ILE A 146 -31.80 22.59 26.35
C ILE A 146 -31.40 23.36 27.61
N GLY A 147 -30.22 24.01 27.62
CA GLY A 147 -29.74 24.87 28.70
C GLY A 147 -29.20 24.15 29.93
N TYR A 148 -28.98 22.83 29.85
CA TYR A 148 -28.44 22.03 30.97
C TYR A 148 -26.95 22.31 31.20
N ILE A 149 -26.19 22.53 30.12
CA ILE A 149 -24.82 23.04 30.16
C ILE A 149 -24.81 24.49 29.70
N LYS A 150 -24.20 25.38 30.49
CA LYS A 150 -23.98 26.78 30.14
C LYS A 150 -22.49 27.04 29.92
N PRO A 151 -22.03 27.20 28.66
CA PRO A 151 -20.64 27.53 28.37
C PRO A 151 -20.24 28.84 29.05
N PHE A 152 -19.10 28.84 29.76
CA PHE A 152 -18.60 30.02 30.46
C PHE A 152 -17.37 30.64 29.79
N ARG A 153 -16.81 29.98 28.76
CA ARG A 153 -15.68 30.48 27.95
C ARG A 153 -16.13 30.86 26.56
N THR A 154 -16.82 31.99 26.46
CA THR A 154 -17.30 32.53 25.19
C THR A 154 -16.17 33.12 24.35
N ALA A 155 -16.45 33.42 23.08
CA ALA A 155 -15.48 34.01 22.16
C ALA A 155 -14.92 35.36 22.64
N GLU A 156 -15.74 36.16 23.32
CA GLU A 156 -15.37 37.47 23.84
C GLU A 156 -14.43 37.38 25.04
N VAL A 157 -14.69 36.44 25.96
CA VAL A 157 -13.94 36.33 27.22
C VAL A 157 -12.54 35.76 26.99
N VAL A 158 -12.39 34.83 26.04
CA VAL A 158 -11.13 34.10 25.82
C VAL A 158 -10.65 34.18 24.37
N PHE A 159 -10.79 35.36 23.75
CA PHE A 159 -10.50 35.59 22.34
C PHE A 159 -9.08 35.15 21.94
N VAL A 160 -8.04 35.63 22.63
CA VAL A 160 -6.63 35.32 22.32
C VAL A 160 -6.36 33.81 22.42
N ASN A 161 -6.88 33.17 23.48
CA ASN A 161 -6.77 31.72 23.66
C ASN A 161 -7.39 30.96 22.47
N ARG A 162 -8.57 31.38 22.01
CA ARG A 162 -9.24 30.72 20.88
C ARG A 162 -8.45 30.90 19.58
N VAL A 163 -7.93 32.10 19.30
CA VAL A 163 -7.10 32.35 18.11
C VAL A 163 -5.85 31.47 18.11
N VAL A 164 -5.12 31.42 19.23
CA VAL A 164 -3.89 30.61 19.35
C VAL A 164 -4.19 29.12 19.13
N LEU A 165 -5.25 28.60 19.75
CA LEU A 165 -5.64 27.19 19.59
C LEU A 165 -6.05 26.87 18.14
N ILE A 166 -6.86 27.73 17.51
CA ILE A 166 -7.28 27.53 16.11
C ILE A 166 -6.06 27.53 15.18
N VAL A 167 -5.15 28.49 15.33
CA VAL A 167 -3.92 28.53 14.52
C VAL A 167 -3.11 27.25 14.72
N GLY A 168 -2.97 26.77 15.97
CA GLY A 168 -2.29 25.51 16.25
C GLY A 168 -2.92 24.32 15.58
N PHE A 169 -4.25 24.19 15.65
CA PHE A 169 -4.95 23.10 15.00
C PHE A 169 -4.86 23.17 13.48
N LEU A 170 -4.94 24.35 12.87
CA LEU A 170 -4.79 24.51 11.42
C LEU A 170 -3.37 24.12 10.96
N VAL A 171 -2.34 24.51 11.72
CA VAL A 171 -0.96 24.06 11.46
C VAL A 171 -0.86 22.54 11.59
N SER A 172 -1.40 21.95 12.66
CA SER A 172 -1.43 20.50 12.84
C SER A 172 -2.14 19.79 11.69
N ILE A 173 -3.32 20.25 11.27
CA ILE A 173 -4.08 19.68 10.15
C ILE A 173 -3.29 19.80 8.86
N SER A 174 -2.66 20.95 8.60
CA SER A 174 -1.86 21.17 7.38
C SER A 174 -0.66 20.24 7.31
N VAL A 175 0.09 20.10 8.41
CA VAL A 175 1.21 19.14 8.51
C VAL A 175 0.70 17.71 8.35
N MET A 176 -0.46 17.39 8.92
CA MET A 176 -1.10 16.08 8.78
C MET A 176 -1.39 15.75 7.32
N ILE A 177 -2.09 16.65 6.62
CA ILE A 177 -2.43 16.48 5.20
C ILE A 177 -1.16 16.40 4.34
N TRP A 178 -0.14 17.21 4.65
CA TRP A 178 1.15 17.14 3.95
C TRP A 178 1.84 15.79 4.14
N LEU A 179 1.83 15.22 5.36
CA LEU A 179 2.34 13.86 5.60
C LEU A 179 1.51 12.81 4.86
N LEU A 180 0.19 13.00 4.73
CA LEU A 180 -0.68 12.13 3.94
C LEU A 180 -0.26 12.13 2.47
N ALA A 181 -0.20 13.32 1.88
CA ALA A 181 0.16 13.51 0.49
C ALA A 181 1.54 12.91 0.21
N ARG A 182 2.51 13.20 1.08
CA ARG A 182 3.87 12.65 0.98
C ARG A 182 3.90 11.13 1.06
N SER A 183 3.07 10.51 1.92
CA SER A 183 2.95 9.05 2.00
C SER A 183 2.30 8.44 0.75
N TYR A 184 1.35 9.13 0.11
CA TYR A 184 0.73 8.63 -1.12
C TYR A 184 1.65 8.78 -2.33
N GLU A 185 2.41 9.88 -2.42
CA GLU A 185 3.37 10.07 -3.50
C GLU A 185 4.43 8.97 -3.56
N SER A 186 4.87 8.44 -2.41
CA SER A 186 5.82 7.32 -2.41
C SER A 186 5.18 6.04 -2.95
N GLU A 187 3.92 5.75 -2.62
CA GLU A 187 3.21 4.59 -3.18
C GLU A 187 2.97 4.73 -4.68
N ILE A 188 2.54 5.91 -5.13
CA ILE A 188 2.27 6.19 -6.54
C ILE A 188 3.55 6.03 -7.37
N ARG A 189 4.69 6.56 -6.90
CA ARG A 189 5.98 6.41 -7.59
C ARG A 189 6.37 4.94 -7.79
N VAL A 190 6.21 4.11 -6.76
CA VAL A 190 6.52 2.68 -6.85
C VAL A 190 5.60 1.98 -7.85
N ARG A 191 4.30 2.30 -7.85
CA ARG A 191 3.34 1.72 -8.81
C ARG A 191 3.66 2.11 -10.25
N ILE A 192 3.95 3.39 -10.50
CA ILE A 192 4.34 3.89 -11.84
C ILE A 192 5.60 3.17 -12.34
N GLN A 193 6.59 2.97 -11.46
CA GLN A 193 7.80 2.23 -11.82
C GLN A 193 7.53 0.75 -12.13
N ALA A 194 6.70 0.09 -11.34
CA ALA A 194 6.33 -1.31 -11.55
C ALA A 194 5.56 -1.49 -12.87
N GLU A 195 4.63 -0.58 -13.18
CA GLU A 195 3.90 -0.55 -14.44
C GLU A 195 4.82 -0.30 -15.64
N GLY A 196 5.76 0.64 -15.50
CA GLY A 196 6.78 0.89 -16.53
C GLY A 196 7.69 -0.32 -16.79
N GLN A 197 8.08 -1.06 -15.74
CA GLN A 197 8.83 -2.31 -15.89
C GLN A 197 8.02 -3.40 -16.57
N LEU A 198 6.74 -3.53 -16.21
CA LEU A 198 5.84 -4.51 -16.81
C LEU A 198 5.65 -4.22 -18.31
N ASN A 199 5.45 -2.96 -18.68
CA ASN A 199 5.30 -2.55 -20.08
C ASN A 199 6.56 -2.85 -20.90
N ARG A 200 7.75 -2.55 -20.37
CA ARG A 200 9.02 -2.91 -21.06
C ARG A 200 9.17 -4.41 -21.26
N LYS A 201 8.84 -5.22 -20.24
CA LYS A 201 8.86 -6.68 -20.38
C LYS A 201 7.85 -7.17 -21.42
N ASN A 202 6.67 -6.57 -21.48
CA ASN A 202 5.66 -6.91 -22.49
C ASN A 202 6.14 -6.55 -23.90
N GLU A 203 6.79 -5.40 -24.08
CA GLU A 203 7.41 -5.00 -25.36
C GLU A 203 8.52 -5.98 -25.76
N GLU A 204 9.43 -6.32 -24.84
CA GLU A 204 10.51 -7.29 -25.07
C GLU A 204 9.96 -8.67 -25.44
N LEU A 205 8.92 -9.13 -24.75
CA LEU A 205 8.22 -10.37 -25.07
C LEU A 205 7.54 -10.30 -26.44
N GLY A 206 6.98 -9.15 -26.81
CA GLY A 206 6.40 -8.93 -28.13
C GLY A 206 7.44 -9.07 -29.24
N LEU A 207 8.57 -8.39 -29.11
CA LEU A 207 9.69 -8.47 -30.07
C LEU A 207 10.28 -9.88 -30.16
N LEU A 208 10.44 -10.56 -29.02
CA LEU A 208 10.95 -11.94 -29.00
C LEU A 208 9.98 -12.91 -29.68
N ASN A 209 8.66 -12.74 -29.49
CA ASN A 209 7.65 -13.55 -30.16
C ASN A 209 7.63 -13.30 -31.67
N GLU A 210 7.77 -12.05 -32.11
CA GLU A 210 7.87 -11.72 -33.54
C GLU A 210 9.13 -12.34 -34.17
N ALA A 211 10.28 -12.19 -33.53
CA ALA A 211 11.54 -12.79 -33.99
C ALA A 211 11.47 -14.33 -34.04
N LEU A 212 10.84 -14.95 -33.04
CA LEU A 212 10.60 -16.40 -33.02
C LEU A 212 9.74 -16.83 -34.21
N ARG A 213 8.63 -16.12 -34.44
CA ARG A 213 7.72 -16.39 -35.56
C ARG A 213 8.40 -16.21 -36.92
N GLU A 214 9.21 -15.17 -37.10
CA GLU A 214 9.97 -14.96 -38.35
C GLU A 214 10.97 -16.11 -38.58
N ASN A 215 11.66 -16.55 -37.53
CA ASN A 215 12.62 -17.65 -37.64
C ASN A 215 11.93 -18.99 -37.95
N GLU A 216 10.78 -19.28 -37.33
CA GLU A 216 9.95 -20.45 -37.65
C GLU A 216 9.51 -20.45 -39.12
N LEU A 217 9.00 -19.31 -39.62
CA LEU A 217 8.60 -19.16 -41.03
C LEU A 217 9.78 -19.33 -41.98
N ARG A 218 10.97 -18.82 -41.62
CA ARG A 218 12.18 -18.97 -42.42
C ARG A 218 12.66 -20.42 -42.48
N ILE A 219 12.70 -21.12 -41.34
CA ILE A 219 13.05 -22.54 -41.28
C ILE A 219 12.09 -23.36 -42.14
N LYS A 220 10.77 -23.13 -41.99
CA LYS A 220 9.76 -23.80 -42.80
C LYS A 220 9.96 -23.54 -44.29
N SER A 221 10.16 -22.28 -44.68
CA SER A 221 10.41 -21.91 -46.08
C SER A 221 11.66 -22.56 -46.67
N ILE A 222 12.75 -22.68 -45.91
CA ILE A 222 13.96 -23.36 -46.38
C ILE A 222 13.71 -24.87 -46.50
N SER A 223 13.11 -25.46 -45.48
CA SER A 223 12.74 -26.88 -45.38
C SER A 223 11.87 -27.35 -46.56
N ASP A 224 10.86 -26.56 -46.93
CA ASP A 224 9.86 -26.95 -47.93
C ASP A 224 10.31 -26.72 -49.38
N ASN A 225 11.35 -25.90 -49.59
CA ASN A 225 11.88 -25.55 -50.92
C ASN A 225 13.19 -26.29 -51.28
N LEU A 226 13.57 -27.33 -50.52
CA LEU A 226 14.71 -28.17 -50.90
C LEU A 226 14.40 -28.96 -52.19
N PRO A 227 15.22 -28.84 -53.26
CA PRO A 227 14.91 -29.44 -54.56
C PRO A 227 14.99 -30.97 -54.59
N LEU A 228 15.99 -31.54 -53.90
CA LEU A 228 16.35 -32.96 -53.96
C LEU A 228 16.56 -33.58 -52.57
N GLY A 229 15.93 -33.00 -51.54
CA GLY A 229 16.08 -33.49 -50.17
C GLY A 229 14.88 -33.11 -49.30
N MET A 230 14.73 -33.85 -48.19
CA MET A 230 13.76 -33.55 -47.14
C MET A 230 14.47 -33.42 -45.80
N ILE A 231 14.00 -32.49 -44.97
CA ILE A 231 14.43 -32.39 -43.57
C ILE A 231 13.48 -33.22 -42.73
N TYR A 232 14.03 -34.06 -41.88
CA TYR A 232 13.25 -34.84 -40.94
C TYR A 232 13.94 -34.91 -39.58
N GLN A 233 13.13 -35.06 -38.53
CA GLN A 233 13.59 -35.49 -37.22
C GLN A 233 13.02 -36.87 -36.93
N ILE A 234 13.84 -37.72 -36.35
CA ILE A 234 13.50 -39.10 -36.07
C ILE A 234 13.89 -39.47 -34.64
N MET A 235 13.02 -40.19 -33.96
CA MET A 235 13.27 -40.74 -32.64
C MET A 235 13.29 -42.26 -32.74
N LYS A 236 14.32 -42.89 -32.18
CA LYS A 236 14.38 -44.36 -32.03
C LYS A 236 13.76 -44.73 -30.69
N LYS A 237 12.70 -45.51 -30.70
CA LYS A 237 12.06 -46.05 -29.49
C LYS A 237 12.87 -47.21 -28.92
N VAL A 238 12.59 -47.56 -27.67
CA VAL A 238 13.29 -48.63 -26.93
C VAL A 238 13.09 -50.00 -27.59
N ASP A 239 11.98 -50.21 -28.28
CA ASP A 239 11.68 -51.41 -29.08
C ASP A 239 12.43 -51.48 -30.43
N GLY A 240 13.28 -50.49 -30.72
CA GLY A 240 14.05 -50.39 -31.96
C GLY A 240 13.31 -49.72 -33.11
N THR A 241 12.00 -49.47 -32.99
CA THR A 241 11.20 -48.81 -34.03
C THR A 241 11.59 -47.34 -34.15
N ARG A 242 11.56 -46.82 -35.37
CA ARG A 242 11.87 -45.42 -35.66
C ARG A 242 10.58 -44.67 -35.97
N GLN A 243 10.41 -43.51 -35.36
CA GLN A 243 9.26 -42.64 -35.59
C GLN A 243 9.73 -41.25 -36.01
N PHE A 244 9.20 -40.74 -37.10
CA PHE A 244 9.44 -39.36 -37.50
C PHE A 244 8.65 -38.41 -36.58
N THR A 245 9.33 -37.44 -35.98
CA THR A 245 8.72 -36.41 -35.11
C THR A 245 8.53 -35.07 -35.82
N TYR A 246 9.18 -34.89 -36.97
CA TYR A 246 9.00 -33.78 -37.88
C TYR A 246 9.43 -34.23 -39.29
N VAL A 247 8.68 -33.85 -40.32
CA VAL A 247 9.01 -34.09 -41.73
C VAL A 247 8.63 -32.85 -42.54
N SER A 248 9.55 -32.36 -43.37
CA SER A 248 9.33 -31.23 -44.29
C SER A 248 8.31 -31.55 -45.38
N ASP A 249 7.57 -30.55 -45.91
CA ASP A 249 6.58 -30.77 -46.98
C ASP A 249 7.21 -31.32 -48.29
N SER A 250 8.52 -31.19 -48.46
CA SER A 250 9.30 -31.77 -49.56
C SER A 250 9.13 -33.30 -49.70
N VAL A 251 8.71 -33.99 -48.63
CA VAL A 251 8.40 -35.44 -48.66
C VAL A 251 7.29 -35.79 -49.67
N LYS A 252 6.33 -34.89 -49.91
CA LYS A 252 5.27 -35.08 -50.91
C LYS A 252 5.84 -35.25 -52.32
N ARG A 253 6.90 -34.50 -52.65
CA ARG A 253 7.57 -34.60 -53.97
C ARG A 253 8.45 -35.84 -54.08
N LEU A 254 9.13 -36.22 -53.00
CA LEU A 254 10.12 -37.31 -53.00
C LEU A 254 9.49 -38.70 -52.82
N HIS A 255 8.48 -38.82 -51.97
CA HIS A 255 7.87 -40.10 -51.57
C HIS A 255 6.36 -40.17 -51.84
N GLY A 256 5.72 -39.10 -52.34
CA GLY A 256 4.29 -39.10 -52.68
C GLY A 256 3.33 -39.10 -51.48
N ALA A 257 3.83 -39.08 -50.25
CA ALA A 257 3.06 -39.06 -49.01
C ALA A 257 3.11 -37.68 -48.33
N THR A 258 2.10 -37.36 -47.52
CA THR A 258 2.08 -36.13 -46.72
C THR A 258 2.91 -36.27 -45.44
N PRO A 259 3.42 -35.16 -44.86
CA PRO A 259 4.12 -35.21 -43.57
C PRO A 259 3.31 -35.90 -42.47
N GLU A 260 2.01 -35.64 -42.41
CA GLU A 260 1.11 -36.23 -41.41
C GLU A 260 1.02 -37.76 -41.56
N GLU A 261 0.92 -38.25 -42.80
CA GLU A 261 0.90 -39.69 -43.09
C GLU A 261 2.22 -40.37 -42.72
N VAL A 262 3.36 -39.75 -43.05
CA VAL A 262 4.69 -40.31 -42.75
C VAL A 262 5.00 -40.29 -41.25
N MET A 263 4.55 -39.28 -40.51
CA MET A 263 4.70 -39.23 -39.05
C MET A 263 3.80 -40.25 -38.34
N ALA A 264 2.65 -40.60 -38.95
CA ALA A 264 1.77 -41.66 -38.47
C ALA A 264 2.29 -43.06 -38.81
N ASP A 265 2.89 -43.23 -40.00
CA ASP A 265 3.48 -44.49 -40.47
C ASP A 265 4.83 -44.28 -41.16
N ALA A 266 5.91 -44.60 -40.43
CA ALA A 266 7.28 -44.48 -40.93
C ALA A 266 7.60 -45.48 -42.07
N ASN A 267 6.80 -46.53 -42.24
CA ASN A 267 7.00 -47.51 -43.32
C ASN A 267 6.74 -46.91 -44.71
N LEU A 268 6.01 -45.80 -44.81
CA LEU A 268 5.81 -45.09 -46.09
C LEU A 268 7.13 -44.60 -46.71
N ILE A 269 8.18 -44.42 -45.89
CA ILE A 269 9.53 -44.13 -46.38
C ILE A 269 10.39 -45.41 -46.36
N TYR A 270 10.45 -46.11 -45.23
CA TYR A 270 11.36 -47.24 -45.07
C TYR A 270 10.99 -48.47 -45.92
N GLY A 271 9.71 -48.66 -46.23
CA GLY A 271 9.23 -49.76 -47.09
C GLY A 271 9.56 -49.57 -48.57
N ASN A 272 9.99 -48.37 -48.97
CA ASN A 272 10.46 -48.08 -50.33
C ASN A 272 11.99 -48.23 -50.49
N VAL A 273 12.69 -48.65 -49.42
CA VAL A 273 14.13 -48.95 -49.48
C VAL A 273 14.33 -50.33 -50.09
N TYR A 274 15.35 -50.47 -50.96
CA TYR A 274 15.67 -51.73 -51.61
C TYR A 274 16.05 -52.82 -50.59
N GLU A 275 15.56 -54.05 -50.79
CA GLU A 275 15.63 -55.13 -49.76
C GLU A 275 17.05 -55.39 -49.24
N ASP A 276 18.06 -55.33 -50.12
CA ASP A 276 19.46 -55.55 -49.75
C ASP A 276 20.04 -54.44 -48.85
N ASP A 277 19.46 -53.23 -48.89
CA ASP A 277 19.92 -52.06 -48.12
C ASP A 277 19.20 -51.91 -46.77
N ILE A 278 18.10 -52.63 -46.56
CA ILE A 278 17.30 -52.57 -45.32
C ILE A 278 18.14 -53.01 -44.11
N ALA A 279 19.01 -54.01 -44.27
CA ALA A 279 19.87 -54.53 -43.21
C ALA A 279 20.90 -53.50 -42.69
N LEU A 280 21.24 -52.48 -43.50
CA LEU A 280 22.16 -51.39 -43.13
C LEU A 280 21.46 -50.27 -42.35
N LEU A 281 20.12 -50.23 -42.36
CA LEU A 281 19.32 -49.18 -41.73
C LEU A 281 18.78 -49.56 -40.34
N MET A 282 18.87 -50.81 -39.88
CA MET A 282 18.29 -51.26 -38.60
C MET A 282 19.20 -51.02 -37.39
#